data_AF-A0AAU6D407-F1
#
_entry.id   AF-A0AAU6D407-F1
#
_cell.length_a   1.000
_cell.length_b   1.000
_cell.length_c   1.000
_cell.angle_alpha   90.00
_cell.angle_beta   90.00
_cell.angle_gamma   90.00
#
_symmetry.space_group_name_H-M   'P 1'
#
loop_
_entity.id
_entity.type
_entity.pdbx_description
1 polymer ?
#
loop_
_entity_poly.entity_id
_entity_poly.type
_entity_poly.pdbx_seq_one_letter_code
_entity_poly.pdbx_strand_id
1 'polypeptide(L)'
;MRKIVMKYILYGSVEKSLLAVVQNLASALQVEFRKRASSYKGGVYYLASDGGSAKVIVQTNFVDDDGYFTEQDFKNYPTLIYFDEIGDESPIGIYGGLDLLRVGEVS
;
A
#
# COMPACT_ATOMS: atom_id res chain seq x y z
N MET A 1 -13.46 -1.29 27.87
CA MET A 1 -13.56 -1.28 26.38
C MET A 1 -12.15 -1.11 25.82
N ARG A 2 -11.71 -1.97 24.90
CA ARG A 2 -10.49 -1.71 24.12
C ARG A 2 -10.81 -0.60 23.10
N LYS A 3 -9.98 0.44 23.02
CA LYS A 3 -10.07 1.45 21.96
C LYS A 3 -9.71 0.75 20.65
N ILE A 4 -10.61 0.78 19.67
CA ILE A 4 -10.27 0.36 18.30
C ILE A 4 -9.41 1.49 17.72
N VAL A 5 -8.16 1.19 17.38
CA VAL A 5 -7.26 2.11 16.71
C VAL A 5 -7.11 1.65 15.26
N MET A 6 -7.31 2.56 14.32
CA MET A 6 -7.00 2.31 12.92
C MET A 6 -5.52 2.63 12.72
N LYS A 7 -4.75 1.67 12.22
CA LYS A 7 -3.35 1.87 11.84
C LYS A 7 -3.24 2.01 10.34
N TYR A 8 -2.39 2.91 9.89
CA TYR A 8 -1.96 2.96 8.51
C TYR A 8 -0.48 2.60 8.45
N ILE A 9 -0.13 1.73 7.49
CA ILE A 9 1.23 1.30 7.25
C ILE A 9 1.57 1.57 5.79
N LEU A 10 2.74 2.16 5.56
CA LEU A 10 3.31 2.38 4.24
C LEU A 10 4.51 1.45 4.06
N TYR A 11 4.47 0.63 3.02
CA TYR A 11 5.63 -0.11 2.52
C TYR A 11 6.05 0.41 1.16
N GLY A 12 7.32 0.18 0.82
CA GLY A 12 7.90 0.47 -0.49
C GLY A 12 8.59 -0.74 -1.07
N SER A 13 8.69 -0.80 -2.40
CA SER A 13 9.51 -1.78 -3.11
C SER A 13 10.40 -1.07 -4.13
N VAL A 14 11.71 -1.31 -4.04
CA VAL A 14 12.71 -0.81 -4.98
C VAL A 14 12.81 -1.70 -6.22
N GLU A 15 12.75 -3.01 -6.04
CA GLU A 15 13.07 -3.98 -7.10
C GLU A 15 11.83 -4.48 -7.87
N LYS A 16 10.69 -4.59 -7.19
CA LYS A 16 9.49 -5.20 -7.77
C LYS A 16 8.62 -4.16 -8.47
N SER A 17 8.20 -4.51 -9.68
CA SER A 17 7.20 -3.76 -10.43
C SER A 17 5.84 -3.80 -9.73
N LEU A 18 4.98 -2.83 -10.05
CA LEU A 18 3.61 -2.74 -9.54
C LEU A 18 2.87 -4.08 -9.64
N LEU A 19 2.92 -4.74 -10.81
CA LEU A 19 2.22 -6.01 -11.04
C LEU A 19 2.81 -7.17 -10.22
N ALA A 20 4.14 -7.22 -10.09
CA ALA A 20 4.82 -8.24 -9.28
C ALA A 20 4.49 -8.08 -7.80
N VAL A 21 4.40 -6.85 -7.29
CA VAL A 21 3.95 -6.59 -5.91
C VAL A 21 2.51 -7.05 -5.73
N VAL A 22 1.61 -6.71 -6.65
CA VAL A 22 0.20 -7.11 -6.59
C VAL A 22 0.03 -8.63 -6.59
N GLN A 23 0.74 -9.35 -7.48
CA GLN A 23 0.66 -10.81 -7.54
C GLN A 23 1.16 -11.47 -6.25
N ASN A 24 2.28 -10.99 -5.70
CA ASN A 24 2.83 -11.51 -4.45
C ASN A 24 1.87 -11.26 -3.28
N LEU A 25 1.31 -10.05 -3.16
CA LEU A 25 0.36 -9.71 -2.11
C LEU A 25 -0.96 -10.48 -2.26
N ALA A 26 -1.48 -10.62 -3.48
CA ALA A 26 -2.69 -11.40 -3.74
C ALA A 26 -2.53 -12.85 -3.27
N SER A 27 -1.40 -13.47 -3.61
CA SER A 27 -1.09 -14.85 -3.19
C SER A 27 -0.89 -14.95 -1.68
N ALA A 28 -0.21 -13.99 -1.07
CA ALA A 28 0.16 -14.07 0.34
C ALA A 28 -1.02 -13.75 1.27
N LEU A 29 -1.85 -12.79 0.91
CA LEU A 29 -3.03 -12.38 1.68
C LEU A 29 -4.29 -13.18 1.30
N GLN A 30 -4.23 -14.00 0.24
CA GLN A 30 -5.39 -14.72 -0.31
C GLN A 30 -6.54 -13.76 -0.67
N VAL A 31 -6.19 -12.62 -1.29
CA VAL A 31 -7.15 -11.58 -1.70
C VAL A 31 -7.06 -11.30 -3.19
N GLU A 32 -8.17 -10.81 -3.75
CA GLU A 32 -8.18 -10.31 -5.12
C GLU A 32 -7.98 -8.80 -5.16
N PHE A 33 -7.07 -8.35 -6.01
CA PHE A 33 -6.87 -6.93 -6.29
C PHE A 33 -7.69 -6.51 -7.52
N ARG A 34 -8.47 -5.44 -7.36
CA ARG A 34 -9.18 -4.78 -8.46
C ARG A 34 -8.32 -3.67 -9.02
N LYS A 35 -8.01 -3.76 -10.32
CA LYS A 35 -7.36 -2.69 -11.08
C LYS A 35 -8.31 -1.49 -11.16
N ARG A 36 -7.80 -0.29 -10.87
CA ARG A 36 -8.50 0.99 -11.00
C ARG A 36 -7.63 1.99 -11.74
N ALA A 37 -8.26 2.97 -12.36
CA ALA A 37 -7.60 4.08 -13.04
C ALA A 37 -7.97 5.40 -12.35
N SER A 38 -6.99 6.27 -12.15
CA SER A 38 -7.13 7.61 -11.59
C SER A 38 -6.00 8.49 -12.12
N SER A 39 -6.35 9.54 -12.86
CA SER A 39 -5.39 10.58 -13.26
C SER A 39 -4.71 11.20 -12.04
N TYR A 40 -5.46 11.40 -10.95
CA TYR A 40 -4.94 11.89 -9.65
C TYR A 40 -3.95 10.94 -8.95
N LYS A 41 -3.86 9.67 -9.36
CA LYS A 41 -2.90 8.70 -8.80
C LYS A 41 -1.87 8.22 -9.83
N GLY A 42 -1.61 9.02 -10.87
CA GLY A 42 -0.62 8.68 -11.89
C GLY A 42 -1.03 7.53 -12.81
N GLY A 43 -2.34 7.32 -12.98
CA GLY A 43 -2.88 6.28 -13.86
C GLY A 43 -3.42 5.08 -13.09
N VAL A 44 -2.72 3.95 -13.12
CA VAL A 44 -3.25 2.68 -12.63
C VAL A 44 -2.83 2.41 -11.18
N TYR A 45 -3.80 2.01 -10.35
CA TYR A 45 -3.54 1.44 -9.02
C TYR A 45 -4.38 0.18 -8.81
N TYR A 46 -4.01 -0.61 -7.81
CA TYR A 46 -4.68 -1.84 -7.44
C TYR A 46 -5.21 -1.74 -6.02
N LEU A 47 -6.46 -2.17 -5.81
CA LEU A 47 -7.13 -2.11 -4.52
C LEU A 47 -7.64 -3.50 -4.13
N ALA A 48 -7.27 -3.97 -2.94
CA ALA A 48 -7.93 -5.06 -2.24
C ALA A 48 -8.62 -4.49 -0.99
N SER A 49 -9.86 -4.92 -0.72
CA SER A 49 -10.58 -4.57 0.49
C SER A 49 -11.60 -5.67 0.81
N ASP A 50 -11.70 -6.03 2.08
CA ASP A 50 -12.66 -7.02 2.59
C ASP A 50 -14.05 -6.44 2.91
N GLY A 51 -14.27 -5.15 2.62
CA GLY A 51 -15.54 -4.47 2.87
C GLY A 51 -15.70 -3.88 4.28
N GLY A 52 -14.69 -3.91 5.15
CA GLY A 52 -14.81 -3.22 6.44
C GLY A 52 -13.56 -3.08 7.32
N SER A 53 -12.55 -3.94 7.20
CA SER A 53 -11.49 -4.08 8.22
C SER A 53 -10.08 -3.87 7.70
N ALA A 54 -9.80 -4.29 6.46
CA ALA A 54 -8.49 -4.13 5.86
C ALA A 54 -8.60 -3.57 4.44
N LYS A 55 -7.72 -2.62 4.12
CA LYS A 55 -7.65 -2.01 2.79
C LYS A 55 -6.19 -1.94 2.35
N VAL A 56 -5.92 -2.50 1.18
CA VAL A 56 -4.59 -2.51 0.59
C VAL A 56 -4.63 -1.78 -0.74
N ILE A 57 -3.80 -0.75 -0.87
CA ILE A 57 -3.61 -0.01 -2.12
C ILE A 57 -2.17 -0.23 -2.58
N VAL A 58 -2.00 -0.73 -3.79
CA VAL A 58 -0.69 -0.78 -4.46
C VAL A 58 -0.71 0.20 -5.62
N GLN A 59 0.26 1.11 -5.65
CA GLN A 59 0.38 2.13 -6.70
C GLN A 59 1.85 2.47 -6.98
N THR A 60 2.12 3.12 -8.11
CA THR A 60 3.42 3.72 -8.37
C THR A 60 3.62 4.96 -7.49
N ASN A 61 4.86 5.23 -7.08
CA ASN A 61 5.24 6.55 -6.58
C ASN A 61 5.38 7.51 -7.77
N PHE A 62 4.24 7.93 -8.32
CA PHE A 62 4.20 8.72 -9.53
C PHE A 62 4.61 10.16 -9.24
N VAL A 63 5.14 10.83 -10.26
CA VAL A 63 5.43 12.27 -10.26
C VAL A 63 4.26 12.99 -10.93
N ASP A 64 3.65 13.95 -10.22
CA ASP A 64 2.57 14.75 -10.76
C ASP A 64 3.04 15.86 -11.72
N ASP A 65 2.08 16.62 -12.26
CA ASP A 65 2.34 17.70 -13.22
C ASP A 65 3.19 18.84 -12.63
N ASP A 66 3.21 18.96 -11.29
CA ASP A 66 4.00 19.94 -10.55
C ASP A 66 5.40 19.40 -10.17
N GLY A 67 5.72 18.15 -10.55
CA GLY A 67 7.02 17.54 -10.31
C GLY A 67 7.18 16.91 -8.92
N TYR A 68 6.09 16.72 -8.18
CA TYR A 68 6.11 16.11 -6.85
C TYR A 68 5.79 14.62 -6.90
N PHE A 69 6.56 13.83 -6.16
CA PHE A 69 6.26 12.42 -5.95
C PHE A 69 5.06 12.27 -5.02
N THR A 70 4.27 11.21 -5.23
CA THR A 70 3.18 10.84 -4.30
C THR A 70 3.67 10.76 -2.85
N GLU A 71 4.82 10.13 -2.64
CA GLU A 71 5.53 10.13 -1.36
C GLU A 71 6.91 10.75 -1.55
N GLN A 72 6.98 12.06 -1.31
CA GLN A 72 8.17 12.88 -1.53
C GLN A 72 9.38 12.46 -0.67
N ASP A 73 9.13 11.90 0.51
CA ASP A 73 10.18 11.41 1.41
C ASP A 73 10.77 10.06 0.94
N PHE A 74 10.10 9.36 0.01
CA PHE A 74 10.38 7.98 -0.37
C PHE A 74 10.56 7.80 -1.88
N LYS A 75 11.21 8.77 -2.55
CA LYS A 75 11.40 8.79 -4.02
C LYS A 75 12.11 7.57 -4.60
N ASN A 76 12.95 6.90 -3.80
CA ASN A 76 13.69 5.71 -4.22
C ASN A 76 12.81 4.45 -4.30
N TYR A 77 11.55 4.53 -3.87
CA TYR A 77 10.59 3.44 -3.91
C TYR A 77 9.59 3.68 -5.05
N PRO A 78 9.80 3.11 -6.25
CA PRO A 78 8.91 3.27 -7.39
C PRO A 78 7.52 2.65 -7.17
N THR A 79 7.41 1.67 -6.27
CA THR A 79 6.14 1.03 -5.91
C THR A 79 5.85 1.25 -4.43
N LEU A 80 4.62 1.70 -4.12
CA LEU A 80 4.12 1.97 -2.78
C LEU A 80 2.95 1.05 -2.45
N ILE A 81 2.87 0.65 -1.18
CA ILE A 81 1.81 -0.19 -0.64
C ILE A 81 1.26 0.51 0.61
N TYR A 82 0.03 0.98 0.53
CA TYR A 82 -0.71 1.50 1.68
C TYR A 82 -1.57 0.38 2.24
N PHE A 83 -1.41 0.13 3.53
CA PHE A 83 -2.17 -0.86 4.27
C PHE A 83 -2.91 -0.17 5.41
N ASP A 84 -4.23 -0.09 5.32
CA ASP A 84 -5.08 0.35 6.42
C ASP A 84 -5.60 -0.89 7.14
N GLU A 85 -5.47 -0.92 8.46
CA GLU A 85 -5.90 -2.04 9.29
C GLU A 85 -6.61 -1.59 10.56
N ILE A 86 -7.69 -2.27 10.88
CA ILE A 86 -8.39 -2.18 12.15
C ILE A 86 -7.91 -3.31 13.06
N GLY A 87 -7.02 -3.03 14.02
CA GLY A 87 -6.57 -4.04 14.99
C GLY A 87 -5.17 -3.86 15.56
N ASP A 88 -4.78 -4.78 16.45
CA ASP A 88 -3.46 -4.81 17.09
C ASP A 88 -2.44 -5.68 16.35
N GLU A 89 -2.90 -6.57 15.47
CA GLU A 89 -2.04 -7.45 14.68
C GLU A 89 -1.63 -6.74 13.39
N SER A 90 -0.41 -6.98 12.90
CA SER A 90 -0.01 -6.60 11.55
C SER A 90 0.15 -7.90 10.76
N PRO A 91 -0.64 -8.15 9.70
CA PRO A 91 -0.65 -9.40 8.96
C PRO A 91 0.57 -9.50 8.03
N ILE A 92 1.32 -8.40 7.89
CA ILE A 92 2.42 -8.28 6.94
C ILE A 92 3.74 -8.56 7.66
N GLY A 93 3.90 -9.81 8.10
CA GLY A 93 5.20 -10.36 8.42
C GLY A 93 6.02 -10.52 7.14
N ILE A 94 7.06 -9.68 6.97
CA ILE A 94 8.15 -9.77 5.99
C ILE A 94 7.74 -10.34 4.61
N TYR A 95 7.08 -9.52 3.79
CA TYR A 95 7.02 -9.82 2.36
C TYR A 95 8.38 -9.50 1.73
N GLY A 96 9.11 -10.54 1.33
CA GLY A 96 10.42 -10.38 0.70
C GLY A 96 10.36 -9.36 -0.45
N GLY A 97 11.20 -8.33 -0.35
CA GLY A 97 11.26 -7.20 -1.30
C GLY A 97 10.34 -6.03 -0.99
N LEU A 98 9.69 -5.98 0.19
CA LEU A 98 8.99 -4.80 0.70
C LEU A 98 9.71 -4.25 1.95
N ASP A 99 10.00 -2.96 1.93
CA ASP A 99 10.59 -2.22 3.06
C ASP A 99 9.50 -1.46 3.80
N LEU A 100 9.52 -1.51 5.13
CA LEU A 100 8.62 -0.72 5.97
C LEU A 100 9.10 0.75 5.98
N LEU A 101 8.24 1.66 5.51
CA LEU A 101 8.59 3.08 5.36
C LEU A 101 7.96 3.94 6.47
N ARG A 102 6.71 3.67 6.83
CA ARG A 102 5.96 4.48 7.81
C ARG A 102 4.89 3.64 8.50
N VAL A 103 4.67 3.92 9.79
CA VAL A 103 3.53 3.45 10.56
C VAL A 103 2.90 4.68 11.21
N GLY A 104 1.58 4.77 11.22
CA GLY A 104 0.89 5.76 12.03
C GLY A 104 -0.49 5.29 12.46
N GLU A 105 -1.11 6.08 13.33
CA GLU A 105 -2.40 5.78 13.94
C GLU A 105 -3.39 6.89 13.60
N VAL A 106 -4.61 6.50 13.25
CA VAL A 106 -5.74 7.43 13.11
C VAL A 106 -6.49 7.41 14.44
N SER A 107 -6.52 8.57 15.11
CA SER A 107 -6.95 8.76 16.51
C SER A 107 -8.45 8.74 16.72
#